data_AF-A0A536IA51-F1
#
_entry.id   AF-A0A536IA51-F1
#
_cell.length_a   1.000
_cell.length_b   1.000
_cell.length_c   1.000
_cell.angle_alpha   90.00
_cell.angle_beta   90.00
_cell.angle_gamma   90.00
#
_symmetry.space_group_name_H-M   'P 1'
#
loop_
_entity.id
_entity.type
_entity.pdbx_description
1 polymer ?
#
loop_
_entity_poly.entity_id
_entity_poly.type
_entity_poly.pdbx_seq_one_letter_code
_entity_poly.pdbx_strand_id
1 'polypeptide(L)'
;MPRDSRWRADAPDGGGAHEHPRGPAAGRDRHRDRPTPVRPLAAAIARALRTLRLDSDVAKADAIRAWNSVACAVIGPDATRTTALRMDEGTLVVAVPTAQWAAEIRLREEQLVTELASRAPRSGIAKIRSVPAGRS
;
A
#
# COMPACT_ATOMS: atom_id res chain seq x y z
N MET A 1 -60.80 15.45 2.39
CA MET A 1 -61.95 14.54 2.30
C MET A 1 -61.78 13.41 3.31
N PRO A 2 -62.40 13.50 4.51
CA PRO A 2 -62.64 12.38 5.40
C PRO A 2 -64.07 11.82 5.20
N ARG A 3 -64.31 10.54 5.49
CA ARG A 3 -65.62 9.90 5.80
C ARG A 3 -65.35 8.44 6.22
N ASP A 4 -65.52 8.12 7.50
CA ASP A 4 -66.75 7.64 8.18
C ASP A 4 -66.94 6.13 7.97
N SER A 5 -66.67 5.29 8.98
CA SER A 5 -67.64 4.80 9.99
C SER A 5 -68.17 3.40 9.59
N ARG A 6 -68.47 2.42 10.47
CA ARG A 6 -69.29 2.46 11.68
C ARG A 6 -69.22 1.09 12.44
N TRP A 7 -69.20 1.15 13.78
CA TRP A 7 -70.03 0.39 14.79
C TRP A 7 -69.89 -1.15 14.95
N ARG A 8 -69.45 -1.64 16.14
CA ARG A 8 -70.18 -2.09 17.40
C ARG A 8 -70.81 -3.51 17.28
N ALA A 9 -70.90 -4.39 18.30
CA ALA A 9 -70.90 -4.30 19.77
C ALA A 9 -70.59 -5.66 20.47
N ASP A 10 -70.21 -5.60 21.77
CA ASP A 10 -70.51 -6.44 22.98
C ASP A 10 -70.90 -7.94 22.87
N ALA A 11 -70.24 -8.93 23.51
CA ALA A 11 -70.09 -9.32 24.97
C ALA A 11 -70.84 -10.68 25.23
N PRO A 12 -70.74 -11.43 26.38
CA PRO A 12 -69.84 -11.41 27.55
C PRO A 12 -69.30 -12.82 28.01
N ASP A 13 -68.52 -12.80 29.11
CA ASP A 13 -68.34 -13.74 30.27
C ASP A 13 -68.12 -15.27 30.14
N GLY A 14 -67.20 -15.81 30.96
CA GLY A 14 -67.13 -17.24 31.30
C GLY A 14 -65.74 -17.72 31.77
N GLY A 15 -65.54 -17.78 33.08
CA GLY A 15 -64.31 -18.29 33.71
C GLY A 15 -64.08 -19.81 33.62
N GLY A 16 -62.88 -20.24 33.98
CA GLY A 16 -62.54 -21.66 34.13
C GLY A 16 -61.06 -21.89 34.40
N ALA A 17 -60.70 -22.06 35.67
CA ALA A 17 -59.39 -22.47 36.13
C ALA A 17 -59.13 -23.96 35.81
N HIS A 18 -57.93 -24.27 35.32
CA HIS A 18 -57.30 -25.58 35.51
C HIS A 18 -55.78 -25.42 35.66
N GLU A 19 -55.26 -26.01 36.73
CA GLU A 19 -53.88 -25.98 37.18
C GLU A 19 -52.89 -26.78 36.28
N HIS A 20 -51.64 -26.30 36.24
CA HIS A 20 -50.29 -26.95 36.22
C HIS A 20 -50.10 -28.42 35.76
N PRO A 21 -48.88 -28.90 35.37
CA PRO A 21 -47.55 -28.27 35.33
C PRO A 21 -46.73 -28.54 34.03
N ARG A 22 -45.70 -27.75 33.70
CA ARG A 22 -44.57 -28.21 32.86
C ARG A 22 -43.37 -27.27 32.91
N GLY A 23 -42.28 -27.77 33.49
CA GLY A 23 -40.88 -27.70 33.03
C GLY A 23 -40.24 -26.35 32.65
N PRO A 24 -38.97 -26.13 33.01
CA PRO A 24 -38.26 -24.88 32.72
C PRO A 24 -37.87 -24.85 31.23
N ALA A 25 -38.45 -23.93 30.47
CA ALA A 25 -37.96 -23.62 29.13
C ALA A 25 -36.77 -22.65 29.24
N ALA A 26 -35.58 -23.24 29.22
CA ALA A 26 -34.29 -22.59 29.13
C ALA A 26 -34.26 -21.52 28.00
N GLY A 27 -34.47 -20.27 28.39
CA GLY A 27 -34.30 -19.09 27.56
C GLY A 27 -32.84 -18.64 27.57
N ARG A 28 -32.11 -19.11 26.56
CA ARG A 28 -30.82 -18.65 26.06
C ARG A 28 -30.38 -17.24 26.50
N ASP A 29 -29.47 -17.18 27.46
CA ASP A 29 -28.44 -16.15 27.50
C ASP A 29 -27.07 -16.82 27.70
N ARG A 30 -26.64 -17.55 26.66
CA ARG A 30 -25.21 -17.76 26.46
C ARG A 30 -24.70 -16.55 25.70
N HIS A 31 -24.48 -15.46 26.43
CA HIS A 31 -23.55 -14.44 26.01
C HIS A 31 -22.19 -15.15 25.93
N ARG A 32 -21.90 -15.67 24.74
CA ARG A 32 -20.62 -16.29 24.43
C ARG A 32 -19.65 -15.13 24.45
N ASP A 33 -19.03 -14.91 25.61
CA ASP A 33 -17.70 -14.30 25.72
C ASP A 33 -16.79 -15.13 24.82
N ARG A 34 -16.84 -14.84 23.52
CA ARG A 34 -15.79 -15.20 22.59
C ARG A 34 -14.71 -14.18 22.87
N PRO A 35 -13.59 -14.54 23.52
CA PRO A 35 -12.44 -13.66 23.52
C PRO A 35 -12.15 -13.34 22.06
N THR A 36 -12.22 -12.06 21.70
CA THR A 36 -11.80 -11.61 20.37
C THR A 36 -10.39 -12.12 20.15
N PRO A 37 -10.11 -12.91 19.10
CA PRO A 37 -8.75 -13.36 18.87
C PRO A 37 -7.89 -12.11 18.70
N VAL A 38 -6.88 -11.99 19.57
CA VAL A 38 -5.94 -10.87 19.60
C VAL A 38 -5.13 -10.81 18.29
N ARG A 39 -5.74 -10.26 17.23
CA ARG A 39 -5.10 -9.88 15.97
C ARG A 39 -4.58 -8.43 15.89
N PRO A 40 -4.60 -7.55 16.93
CA PRO A 40 -4.20 -6.16 16.73
C PRO A 40 -2.69 -6.04 16.47
N LEU A 41 -1.86 -6.88 17.09
CA LEU A 41 -0.41 -6.85 16.88
C LEU A 41 -0.03 -7.33 15.48
N ALA A 42 -0.58 -8.45 15.02
CA ALA A 42 -0.32 -8.97 13.68
C ALA A 42 -0.75 -7.97 12.58
N ALA A 43 -1.90 -7.31 12.76
CA ALA A 43 -2.36 -6.27 11.86
C ALA A 43 -1.46 -5.02 11.89
N ALA A 44 -0.98 -4.62 13.07
CA ALA A 44 -0.03 -3.52 13.23
C ALA A 44 1.31 -3.81 12.56
N ILE A 45 1.85 -5.02 12.73
CA ILE A 45 3.09 -5.47 12.06
C ILE A 45 2.90 -5.46 10.54
N ALA A 46 1.81 -6.05 10.03
CA ALA A 46 1.53 -6.07 8.59
C ALA A 46 1.40 -4.65 8.00
N ARG A 47 0.78 -3.71 8.75
CA ARG A 47 0.70 -2.30 8.35
C ARG A 47 2.07 -1.64 8.37
N ALA A 48 2.86 -1.84 9.41
CA ALA A 48 4.20 -1.27 9.52
C ALA A 48 5.11 -1.75 8.39
N LEU A 49 5.12 -3.06 8.11
CA LEU A 49 5.89 -3.64 6.99
C LEU A 49 5.45 -3.08 5.64
N ARG A 50 4.14 -2.89 5.46
CA ARG A 50 3.61 -2.25 4.23
C ARG A 50 4.08 -0.81 4.10
N THR A 51 4.00 -0.03 5.17
CA THR A 51 4.46 1.36 5.18
C THR A 51 5.96 1.45 4.90
N LEU A 52 6.78 0.58 5.51
CA LEU A 52 8.22 0.51 5.24
C LEU A 52 8.52 0.14 3.79
N ARG A 53 7.78 -0.81 3.22
CA ARG A 53 7.92 -1.18 1.80
C ARG A 53 7.57 -0.01 0.88
N LEU A 54 6.48 0.70 1.18
CA LEU A 54 6.08 1.89 0.43
C LEU A 54 7.14 2.99 0.52
N ASP A 55 7.71 3.25 1.69
CA ASP A 55 8.79 4.23 1.87
C ASP A 55 10.02 3.85 1.02
N SER A 56 10.41 2.56 1.04
CA SER A 56 11.49 2.05 0.20
C SER A 56 11.19 2.17 -1.30
N ASP A 57 9.97 1.87 -1.73
CA ASP A 57 9.58 1.97 -3.14
C ASP A 57 9.51 3.44 -3.61
N VAL A 58 9.05 4.35 -2.75
CA VAL A 58 9.08 5.80 -3.00
C VAL A 58 10.53 6.29 -3.09
N ALA A 59 11.40 5.89 -2.16
CA ALA A 59 12.80 6.29 -2.18
C ALA A 59 13.53 5.81 -3.45
N LYS A 60 13.22 4.60 -3.93
CA LYS A 60 13.72 4.10 -5.22
C LYS A 60 13.16 4.89 -6.40
N ALA A 61 11.87 5.24 -6.37
CA ALA A 61 11.25 6.05 -7.41
C ALA A 61 11.83 7.47 -7.48
N ASP A 62 12.20 8.06 -6.34
CA ASP A 62 12.86 9.37 -6.28
C ASP A 62 14.24 9.33 -6.95
N ALA A 63 15.04 8.28 -6.74
CA ALA A 63 16.31 8.10 -7.43
C ALA A 63 16.12 7.97 -8.96
N ILE A 64 15.13 7.20 -9.40
CA ILE A 64 14.80 7.06 -10.83
C ILE A 64 14.38 8.41 -11.42
N ARG A 65 13.56 9.18 -10.71
CA ARG A 65 13.10 10.51 -11.14
C ARG A 65 14.24 11.54 -11.18
N ALA A 66 15.16 11.47 -10.22
CA ALA A 66 16.31 12.37 -10.13
C ALA A 66 17.36 12.14 -11.24
N TRP A 67 17.42 10.93 -11.81
CA TRP A 67 18.43 10.53 -12.80
C TRP A 67 18.68 11.58 -13.88
N ASN A 68 17.64 12.00 -14.62
CA ASN A 68 17.82 12.88 -15.78
C ASN A 68 18.44 14.22 -15.37
N SER A 69 17.97 14.79 -14.27
CA SER A 69 18.52 16.05 -13.75
C SER A 69 19.98 15.89 -13.28
N VAL A 70 20.34 14.77 -12.66
CA VAL A 70 21.72 14.50 -12.21
C VAL A 70 22.64 14.24 -13.41
N ALA A 71 22.20 13.39 -14.33
CA ALA A 71 22.96 13.03 -15.52
C ALA A 71 23.23 14.25 -16.40
N CYS A 72 22.24 15.15 -16.56
CA CYS A 72 22.43 16.41 -17.27
C CYS A 72 23.41 17.34 -16.58
N ALA A 73 23.41 17.40 -15.25
CA ALA A 73 24.32 18.24 -14.48
C ALA A 73 25.77 17.73 -14.52
N VAL A 74 25.97 16.40 -14.53
CA VAL A 74 27.31 15.78 -14.43
C VAL A 74 27.93 15.49 -15.80
N ILE A 75 27.15 15.00 -16.77
CA ILE A 75 27.64 14.61 -18.09
C ILE A 75 27.39 15.72 -19.13
N GLY A 76 26.27 16.42 -19.01
CA GLY A 76 25.85 17.46 -19.95
C GLY A 76 24.45 17.22 -20.54
N PRO A 77 23.93 18.18 -21.33
CA PRO A 77 22.52 18.19 -21.77
C PRO A 77 22.12 16.97 -22.63
N ASP A 78 23.08 16.33 -23.31
CA ASP A 78 22.82 15.14 -24.11
C ASP A 78 22.49 13.89 -23.27
N ALA A 79 22.70 13.95 -21.95
CA ALA A 79 22.40 12.84 -21.04
C ALA A 79 20.91 12.52 -20.91
N THR A 80 20.04 13.42 -21.41
CA THR A 80 18.59 13.18 -21.61
C THR A 80 18.30 11.94 -22.45
N ARG A 81 19.28 11.46 -23.24
CA ARG A 81 19.18 10.24 -24.05
C ARG A 81 19.30 8.93 -23.24
N THR A 82 19.61 9.04 -21.94
CA THR A 82 19.71 7.90 -21.02
C THR A 82 18.49 7.83 -20.12
N THR A 83 18.02 6.61 -19.84
CA THR A 83 16.77 6.40 -19.09
C THR A 83 17.04 5.51 -17.88
N ALA A 84 16.79 6.01 -16.67
CA ALA A 84 16.75 5.16 -15.49
C ALA A 84 15.55 4.20 -15.57
N LEU A 85 15.82 2.91 -15.49
CA LEU A 85 14.80 1.87 -15.62
C LEU A 85 14.27 1.44 -14.27
N ARG A 86 15.18 1.11 -13.35
CA ARG A 86 14.85 0.57 -12.04
C ARG A 86 16.01 0.72 -11.08
N MET A 87 15.69 0.58 -9.80
CA MET A 87 16.68 0.48 -8.74
C MET A 87 16.60 -0.91 -8.10
N ASP A 88 17.75 -1.56 -7.99
CA ASP A 88 17.88 -2.95 -7.55
C ASP A 88 19.05 -3.07 -6.56
N GLU A 89 18.76 -3.42 -5.30
CA GLU A 89 19.77 -3.60 -4.23
C GLU A 89 20.86 -2.51 -4.19
N GLY A 90 20.46 -1.22 -4.28
CA GLY A 90 21.39 -0.08 -4.28
C GLY A 90 22.09 0.19 -5.62
N THR A 91 21.74 -0.55 -6.67
CA THR A 91 22.23 -0.33 -8.04
C THR A 91 21.13 0.31 -8.89
N LEU A 92 21.40 1.49 -9.44
CA LEU A 92 20.53 2.11 -10.44
C LEU A 92 20.82 1.52 -11.82
N VAL A 93 19.82 0.92 -12.46
CA VAL A 93 19.94 0.40 -13.81
C VAL A 93 19.50 1.47 -14.80
N VAL A 94 20.40 1.82 -15.72
CA VAL A 94 20.21 2.88 -16.71
C VAL A 94 20.30 2.30 -18.11
N ALA A 95 19.26 2.51 -18.92
CA ALA A 95 19.30 2.26 -20.35
C ALA A 95 20.10 3.34 -21.06
N VAL A 96 21.07 2.90 -21.87
CA VAL A 96 21.91 3.80 -22.67
C VAL A 96 21.79 3.46 -24.17
N PRO A 97 21.82 4.46 -25.06
CA PRO A 97 21.64 4.23 -26.49
C PRO A 97 22.89 3.66 -27.17
N THR A 98 24.09 3.92 -26.63
CA THR A 98 25.36 3.46 -27.20
C THR A 98 26.35 3.04 -26.11
N ALA A 99 27.37 2.27 -26.49
CA ALA A 99 28.45 1.89 -25.58
C ALA A 99 29.28 3.08 -25.09
N GLN A 100 29.35 4.17 -25.86
CA GLN A 100 30.00 5.41 -25.44
C GLN A 100 29.34 5.99 -24.18
N TRP A 101 28.00 6.00 -24.12
CA TRP A 101 27.27 6.42 -22.92
C TRP A 101 27.54 5.52 -21.71
N ALA A 102 27.68 4.21 -21.92
CA ALA A 102 28.10 3.30 -20.85
C ALA A 102 29.49 3.65 -20.31
N ALA A 103 30.43 4.05 -21.19
CA ALA A 103 31.77 4.47 -20.78
C ALA A 103 31.74 5.81 -20.01
N GLU A 104 30.99 6.80 -20.50
CA GLU A 104 30.84 8.10 -19.83
C GLU A 104 30.25 7.97 -18.42
N ILE A 105 29.23 7.13 -18.26
CA ILE A 105 28.62 6.85 -16.94
C ILE A 105 29.63 6.19 -16.01
N ARG A 106 30.42 5.23 -16.51
CA ARG A 106 31.45 4.56 -15.69
C ARG A 106 32.57 5.50 -15.28
N LEU A 107 32.99 6.39 -16.17
CA LEU A 107 34.03 7.37 -15.90
C LEU A 107 33.61 8.36 -14.81
N ARG A 108 32.34 8.73 -14.76
CA ARG A 108 31.77 9.68 -13.79
C ARG A 108 30.89 9.03 -12.71
N GLU A 109 31.02 7.71 -12.50
CA GLU A 109 30.10 6.95 -11.64
C GLU A 109 30.07 7.52 -10.21
N GLU A 110 31.23 7.80 -9.63
CA GLU A 110 31.34 8.33 -8.26
C GLU A 110 30.60 9.67 -8.10
N GLN A 111 30.79 10.59 -9.05
CA GLN A 111 30.11 11.88 -9.03
C GLN A 111 28.59 11.72 -9.22
N LEU A 112 28.18 10.86 -10.14
CA LEU A 112 26.76 10.57 -10.35
C LEU A 112 26.12 9.97 -9.10
N VAL A 113 26.76 9.00 -8.46
CA VAL A 113 26.26 8.36 -7.23
C VAL A 113 26.17 9.38 -6.09
N THR A 114 27.17 10.23 -5.91
CA THR A 114 27.16 11.30 -4.90
C THR A 114 25.99 12.28 -5.12
N GLU A 115 25.80 12.74 -6.36
CA GLU A 115 24.70 13.64 -6.72
C GLU A 115 23.31 12.97 -6.64
N LEU A 116 23.22 11.68 -6.94
CA LEU A 116 21.98 10.92 -6.75
C LEU A 116 21.69 10.70 -5.27
N ALA A 117 22.69 10.40 -4.46
CA ALA A 117 22.56 10.22 -3.03
C ALA A 117 22.18 11.53 -2.32
N SER A 118 22.64 12.69 -2.80
CA SER A 118 22.25 13.98 -2.25
C SER A 118 20.76 14.30 -2.51
N ARG A 119 20.23 13.91 -3.68
CA ARG A 119 18.83 14.16 -4.07
C ARG A 119 17.85 13.09 -3.60
N ALA A 120 18.31 11.85 -3.49
CA ALA A 120 17.53 10.70 -3.04
C ALA A 120 18.29 9.92 -1.94
N PRO A 121 18.51 10.51 -0.75
CA PRO A 121 19.35 9.93 0.30
C PRO A 121 18.81 8.61 0.86
N ARG A 122 17.48 8.43 0.84
CA ARG A 122 16.84 7.20 1.33
C ARG A 122 16.84 6.05 0.32
N SER A 123 17.28 6.30 -0.92
CA SER A 123 17.28 5.29 -1.98
C SER A 123 18.31 4.19 -1.74
N GLY A 124 19.38 4.49 -1.01
CA GLY A 124 20.49 3.56 -0.77
C GLY A 124 21.35 3.31 -2.02
N ILE A 125 21.39 4.27 -2.95
CA ILE A 125 22.20 4.15 -4.16
C ILE A 125 23.69 4.07 -3.83
N ALA A 126 24.36 3.07 -4.38
CA ALA A 126 25.79 2.83 -4.24
C ALA A 126 26.48 2.61 -5.58
N LYS A 127 25.73 2.24 -6.64
CA LYS A 127 26.30 1.87 -7.93
C LYS A 127 25.37 2.18 -9.10
N ILE A 128 25.93 2.32 -10.30
CA ILE A 128 25.16 2.50 -11.54
C ILE A 128 25.53 1.40 -12.53
N ARG A 129 24.51 0.74 -13.09
CA ARG A 129 24.67 -0.25 -14.13
C ARG A 129 24.04 0.23 -15.43
N SER A 130 24.89 0.49 -16.43
CA SER A 130 24.45 0.78 -17.79
C SER A 130 24.06 -0.51 -18.53
N VAL A 131 22.88 -0.53 -19.14
CA VAL A 131 22.42 -1.59 -20.04
C VAL A 131 22.07 -1.01 -21.41
N PRO A 132 22.30 -1.71 -22.52
CA PRO A 132 21.87 -1.24 -23.84
C PRO A 132 20.35 -1.07 -23.89
N ALA A 133 19.88 0.07 -24.41
CA ALA A 133 18.48 0.22 -24.78
C ALA A 133 18.18 -0.75 -25.92
N GLY A 134 17.37 -1.79 -25.67
CA GLY A 134 16.93 -2.70 -26.72
C GLY A 134 16.20 -1.90 -27.80
N ARG A 135 16.57 -2.08 -29.07
CA ARG A 135 15.81 -1.52 -30.20
C ARG A 135 14.40 -2.09 -30.12
N SER A 136 13.42 -1.23 -29.84
CA SER A 136 12.00 -1.50 -30.08
C SER A 136 11.66 -1.06 -31.50
#